data_AF-A0A9Q4DWI3-F1
#
_entry.id   AF-A0A9Q4DWI3-F1
#
_cell.length_a   1.000
_cell.length_b   1.000
_cell.length_c   1.000
_cell.angle_alpha   90.00
_cell.angle_beta   90.00
_cell.angle_gamma   90.00
#
_symmetry.space_group_name_H-M   'P 1'
#
loop_
_entity.id
_entity.type
_entity.pdbx_description
1 polymer ?
#
loop_
_entity_poly.entity_id
_entity_poly.type
_entity_poly.pdbx_seq_one_letter_code
_entity_poly.pdbx_strand_id
1 'polypeptide(L)'
;MSREEKDPHLTHLKGLLEMCLSAKLLLNEIFAPLKMFLSENEINTQLSKRTGKIPNSIYRDKNNSVSFNVTMFLRYWSAMLEIFEENEKETDQLPNLADLVKKYKKLITAISQIEGEISLEGAVENHLSVISETVLFFEQNPFSGKKEKQTILNILKERPDVRTHIMNKRIERMTKVD
;
A
#
# COMPACT_ATOMS: atom_id res chain seq x y z
N MET A 1 10.60 27.96 25.46
CA MET A 1 10.71 27.04 24.32
C MET A 1 9.41 27.12 23.53
N SER A 2 9.42 27.73 22.35
CA SER A 2 8.29 27.64 21.43
C SER A 2 8.16 26.18 20.99
N ARG A 3 6.97 25.59 21.14
CA ARG A 3 6.69 24.34 20.42
C ARG A 3 6.71 24.73 18.94
N GLU A 4 7.70 24.25 18.20
CA GLU A 4 7.62 24.31 16.74
C GLU A 4 6.34 23.58 16.35
N GLU A 5 5.44 24.32 15.69
CA GLU A 5 4.18 23.76 15.23
C GLU A 5 4.50 22.78 14.10
N LYS A 6 4.18 21.51 14.31
CA LYS A 6 4.43 20.47 13.30
C LYS A 6 3.63 20.77 12.05
N ASP A 7 4.26 20.58 10.90
CA ASP A 7 3.59 20.72 9.60
C ASP A 7 2.37 19.78 9.52
N PRO A 8 1.15 20.30 9.31
CA PRO A 8 -0.07 19.48 9.21
C PRO A 8 -0.01 18.47 8.05
N HIS A 9 0.82 18.74 7.02
CA HIS A 9 1.03 17.83 5.91
C HIS A 9 1.66 16.49 6.33
N LEU A 10 2.39 16.42 7.45
CA LEU A 10 2.99 15.19 7.96
C LEU A 10 1.95 14.14 8.35
N THR A 11 0.81 14.57 8.93
CA THR A 11 -0.29 13.66 9.27
C THR A 11 -0.90 13.05 7.99
N HIS A 12 -1.00 13.85 6.93
CA HIS A 12 -1.53 13.40 5.66
C HIS A 12 -0.54 12.51 4.90
N LEU A 13 0.76 12.81 4.99
CA LEU A 13 1.84 11.96 4.47
C LEU A 13 1.84 10.59 5.15
N LYS A 14 1.79 10.54 6.48
CA LYS A 14 1.69 9.29 7.24
C LYS A 14 0.49 8.46 6.76
N GLY A 15 -0.69 9.09 6.68
CA GLY A 15 -1.90 8.43 6.21
C GLY A 15 -1.82 7.97 4.74
N LEU A 16 -1.05 8.65 3.89
CA LEU A 16 -0.78 8.22 2.51
C LEU A 16 0.11 6.97 2.47
N LEU A 17 1.16 6.91 3.31
CA LEU A 17 2.03 5.74 3.45
C LEU A 17 1.28 4.54 4.03
N GLU A 18 0.42 4.74 5.03
CA GLU A 18 -0.44 3.70 5.60
C GLU A 18 -1.44 3.15 4.56
N MET A 19 -2.02 4.02 3.74
CA MET A 19 -2.84 3.60 2.59
C MET A 19 -2.04 2.79 1.59
N CYS A 20 -0.81 3.21 1.26
CA CYS A 20 0.09 2.49 0.37
C CYS A 20 0.39 1.08 0.89
N LEU A 21 0.71 0.94 2.19
CA LEU A 21 0.95 -0.36 2.81
C LEU A 21 -0.30 -1.24 2.77
N SER A 22 -1.45 -0.69 3.15
CA SER A 22 -2.74 -1.41 3.14
C SER A 22 -3.06 -1.93 1.74
N ALA A 23 -2.92 -1.09 0.72
CA ALA A 23 -3.17 -1.44 -0.65
C ALA A 23 -2.19 -2.50 -1.17
N LYS A 24 -0.90 -2.39 -0.83
CA LYS A 24 0.11 -3.42 -1.18
C LYS A 24 -0.22 -4.77 -0.53
N LEU A 25 -0.61 -4.79 0.75
CA LEU A 25 -1.02 -6.03 1.42
C LEU A 25 -2.22 -6.67 0.72
N LEU A 26 -3.25 -5.88 0.41
CA LEU A 26 -4.43 -6.39 -0.28
C LEU A 26 -4.12 -6.88 -1.70
N LEU A 27 -3.43 -6.08 -2.50
CA LEU A 27 -3.19 -6.39 -3.91
C LEU A 27 -2.18 -7.53 -4.07
N ASN A 28 -1.05 -7.47 -3.36
CA ASN A 28 0.07 -8.36 -3.58
C ASN A 28 0.03 -9.63 -2.73
N GLU A 29 -0.54 -9.56 -1.53
CA GLU A 29 -0.54 -10.71 -0.61
C GLU A 29 -1.89 -11.42 -0.54
N ILE A 30 -2.96 -10.83 -1.10
CA ILE A 30 -4.30 -11.43 -1.10
C ILE A 30 -4.83 -11.64 -2.51
N PHE A 31 -4.97 -10.58 -3.30
CA PHE A 31 -5.49 -10.72 -4.67
C PHE A 31 -4.53 -11.43 -5.60
N ALA A 32 -3.23 -11.13 -5.58
CA ALA A 32 -2.28 -11.73 -6.51
C ALA A 32 -2.15 -13.26 -6.33
N PRO A 33 -2.06 -13.83 -5.11
CA PRO A 33 -2.08 -15.28 -4.92
C PRO A 33 -3.37 -15.93 -5.43
N LEU A 34 -4.53 -15.33 -5.18
CA LEU A 34 -5.82 -15.86 -5.66
C LEU A 34 -5.93 -15.83 -7.19
N LYS A 35 -5.37 -14.81 -7.84
CA LYS A 35 -5.34 -14.68 -9.31
C LYS A 35 -4.53 -15.77 -10.01
N MET A 36 -3.72 -16.53 -9.28
CA MET A 36 -2.96 -17.65 -9.86
C MET A 36 -3.86 -18.80 -10.31
N PHE A 37 -5.08 -18.90 -9.76
CA PHE A 37 -5.99 -20.01 -10.05
C PHE A 37 -7.48 -19.63 -10.12
N LEU A 38 -7.85 -18.39 -9.81
CA LEU A 38 -9.22 -17.89 -9.95
C LEU A 38 -9.28 -16.68 -10.89
N SER A 39 -10.39 -16.57 -11.62
CA SER A 39 -10.72 -15.35 -12.36
C SER A 39 -11.08 -14.21 -11.42
N GLU A 40 -10.98 -12.97 -11.89
CA GLU A 40 -11.28 -11.79 -11.07
C GLU A 40 -12.74 -11.78 -10.54
N ASN A 41 -13.69 -12.26 -11.33
CA ASN A 41 -15.09 -12.34 -10.91
C ASN A 41 -15.30 -13.38 -9.79
N GLU A 42 -14.63 -14.52 -9.89
CA GLU A 42 -14.64 -15.56 -8.85
C GLU A 42 -14.02 -15.03 -7.57
N ILE A 43 -12.87 -14.36 -7.64
CA ILE A 43 -12.21 -13.76 -6.48
C ILE A 43 -13.17 -12.80 -5.77
N ASN A 44 -13.79 -11.87 -6.50
CA ASN A 44 -14.71 -10.91 -5.91
C ASN A 44 -15.92 -11.59 -5.24
N THR A 45 -16.46 -12.64 -5.87
CA THR A 45 -17.59 -13.41 -5.34
C THR A 45 -17.20 -14.17 -4.07
N GLN A 46 -16.08 -14.89 -4.11
CA GLN A 46 -15.59 -15.72 -3.01
C GLN A 46 -15.16 -14.87 -1.80
N LEU A 47 -14.47 -13.76 -2.03
CA LEU A 47 -14.12 -12.81 -0.98
C LEU A 47 -15.36 -12.13 -0.41
N SER A 48 -16.35 -11.76 -1.23
CA SER A 48 -17.62 -11.18 -0.75
C SER A 48 -18.33 -12.12 0.23
N LYS A 49 -18.47 -13.40 -0.15
CA LYS A 49 -19.15 -14.42 0.66
C LYS A 49 -18.51 -14.61 2.04
N ARG A 50 -17.18 -14.68 2.09
CA ARG A 50 -16.42 -14.99 3.32
C ARG A 50 -16.13 -13.77 4.18
N THR A 51 -15.80 -12.66 3.54
CA THR A 51 -15.58 -11.43 4.30
C THR A 51 -16.90 -10.92 4.85
N GLY A 52 -18.05 -11.15 4.21
CA GLY A 52 -19.34 -10.55 4.58
C GLY A 52 -19.51 -9.12 4.04
N LYS A 53 -18.71 -8.75 3.03
CA LYS A 53 -18.85 -7.49 2.29
C LYS A 53 -19.61 -7.74 1.00
N ILE A 54 -20.38 -6.76 0.54
CA ILE A 54 -21.00 -6.84 -0.79
C ILE A 54 -19.92 -6.83 -1.91
N PRO A 55 -20.15 -7.45 -3.07
CA PRO A 55 -19.13 -7.54 -4.14
C PRO A 55 -18.60 -6.18 -4.59
N ASN A 56 -19.47 -5.17 -4.69
CA ASN A 56 -19.06 -3.81 -5.05
C ASN A 56 -18.11 -3.18 -4.01
N SER A 57 -18.19 -3.57 -2.75
CA SER A 57 -17.24 -3.11 -1.73
C SER A 57 -15.88 -3.79 -1.86
N ILE A 58 -15.83 -5.06 -2.28
CA ILE A 58 -14.56 -5.74 -2.60
C ILE A 58 -13.86 -5.05 -3.76
N TYR A 59 -14.62 -4.79 -4.84
CA TYR A 59 -14.13 -4.03 -6.00
C TYR A 59 -13.62 -2.64 -5.59
N ARG A 60 -14.37 -1.93 -4.74
CA ARG A 60 -13.98 -0.62 -4.25
C ARG A 60 -12.70 -0.67 -3.41
N ASP A 61 -12.57 -1.62 -2.51
CA ASP A 61 -11.36 -1.75 -1.68
C ASP A 61 -10.11 -1.96 -2.54
N LYS A 62 -10.21 -2.84 -3.54
CA LYS A 62 -9.14 -3.11 -4.50
C LYS A 62 -8.75 -1.85 -5.28
N ASN A 63 -9.73 -1.12 -5.81
CA ASN A 63 -9.46 -0.03 -6.75
C ASN A 63 -9.23 1.33 -6.08
N ASN A 64 -9.68 1.51 -4.84
CA ASN A 64 -9.53 2.78 -4.13
C ASN A 64 -8.40 2.76 -3.11
N SER A 65 -7.56 1.71 -3.09
CA SER A 65 -6.40 1.60 -2.19
C SER A 65 -6.73 2.00 -0.76
N VAL A 66 -7.86 1.49 -0.25
CA VAL A 66 -8.44 1.92 1.02
C VAL A 66 -7.49 1.55 2.15
N SER A 67 -7.24 2.47 3.08
CA SER A 67 -6.64 2.08 4.37
C SER A 67 -7.68 1.29 5.15
N PHE A 68 -7.38 0.03 5.43
CA PHE A 68 -8.26 -0.82 6.21
C PHE A 68 -7.59 -1.20 7.52
N ASN A 69 -8.39 -1.29 8.57
CA ASN A 69 -7.92 -1.60 9.92
C ASN A 69 -7.55 -3.07 10.07
N VAL A 70 -7.00 -3.43 11.23
CA VAL A 70 -6.59 -4.81 11.55
C VAL A 70 -7.73 -5.83 11.37
N THR A 71 -8.96 -5.49 11.74
CA THR A 71 -10.12 -6.37 11.59
C THR A 71 -10.39 -6.69 10.12
N MET A 72 -10.33 -5.67 9.26
CA MET A 72 -10.51 -5.85 7.82
C MET A 72 -9.39 -6.66 7.19
N PHE A 73 -8.14 -6.44 7.61
CA PHE A 73 -7.00 -7.27 7.19
C PHE A 73 -7.26 -8.75 7.51
N LEU A 74 -7.60 -9.04 8.77
CA LEU A 74 -7.85 -10.40 9.23
C LEU A 74 -9.03 -11.07 8.49
N ARG A 75 -10.10 -10.32 8.18
CA ARG A 75 -11.23 -10.83 7.37
C ARG A 75 -10.77 -11.27 5.98
N TYR A 76 -10.00 -10.44 5.28
CA TYR A 76 -9.48 -10.80 3.96
C TYR A 76 -8.47 -11.94 4.02
N TRP A 77 -7.61 -11.95 5.04
CA TRP A 77 -6.61 -13.00 5.22
C TRP A 77 -7.27 -14.36 5.50
N SER A 78 -8.24 -14.41 6.42
CA SER A 78 -9.04 -15.62 6.69
C SER A 78 -9.74 -16.11 5.43
N ALA A 79 -10.41 -15.21 4.71
CA ALA A 79 -11.10 -15.54 3.48
C ALA A 79 -10.17 -16.14 2.42
N MET A 80 -8.94 -15.61 2.29
CA MET A 80 -7.94 -16.17 1.38
C MET A 80 -7.54 -17.59 1.78
N LEU A 81 -7.27 -17.84 3.06
CA LEU A 81 -6.88 -19.17 3.55
C LEU A 81 -7.98 -20.21 3.28
N GLU A 82 -9.24 -19.86 3.58
CA GLU A 82 -10.39 -20.73 3.29
C GLU A 82 -10.54 -21.02 1.78
N ILE A 83 -10.28 -20.03 0.91
CA ILE A 83 -10.31 -20.25 -0.54
C ILE A 83 -9.18 -21.17 -0.99
N PHE A 84 -7.98 -21.03 -0.44
CA PHE A 84 -6.86 -21.92 -0.75
C PHE A 84 -7.17 -23.36 -0.35
N GLU A 85 -7.69 -23.57 0.85
CA GLU A 85 -8.09 -24.87 1.37
C GLU A 85 -9.16 -25.53 0.47
N GLU A 86 -10.20 -24.80 0.09
CA GLU A 86 -11.27 -25.32 -0.79
C GLU A 86 -10.80 -25.65 -2.21
N ASN A 87 -9.72 -25.03 -2.69
CA ASN A 87 -9.17 -25.26 -4.02
C ASN A 87 -7.96 -26.21 -3.99
N GLU A 88 -7.75 -26.91 -2.87
CA GLU A 88 -6.65 -27.85 -2.64
C GLU A 88 -5.28 -27.21 -2.97
N LYS A 89 -5.13 -25.92 -2.63
CA LYS A 89 -3.89 -25.17 -2.82
C LYS A 89 -3.05 -25.21 -1.55
N GLU A 90 -1.76 -25.48 -1.71
CA GLU A 90 -0.79 -25.44 -0.62
C GLU A 90 -0.75 -24.02 -0.02
N THR A 91 -1.09 -23.92 1.27
CA THR A 91 -1.02 -22.66 2.02
C THR A 91 0.41 -22.36 2.49
N ASP A 92 1.28 -23.36 2.47
CA ASP A 92 2.69 -23.34 2.86
C ASP A 92 3.50 -22.31 2.04
N GLN A 93 2.98 -21.98 0.84
CA GLN A 93 3.58 -21.00 -0.07
C GLN A 93 3.16 -19.55 0.26
N LEU A 94 2.18 -19.35 1.16
CA LEU A 94 1.75 -18.03 1.59
C LEU A 94 2.71 -17.48 2.65
N PRO A 95 3.09 -16.19 2.57
CA PRO A 95 4.02 -15.60 3.53
C PRO A 95 3.41 -15.57 4.93
N ASN A 96 4.20 -15.95 5.93
CA ASN A 96 3.80 -15.77 7.32
C ASN A 96 3.95 -14.29 7.75
N LEU A 97 3.50 -13.96 8.96
CA LEU A 97 3.57 -12.58 9.46
C LEU A 97 5.01 -12.03 9.52
N ALA A 98 5.99 -12.85 9.89
CA ALA A 98 7.39 -12.42 9.95
C ALA A 98 7.93 -12.09 8.54
N ASP A 99 7.55 -12.88 7.53
CA ASP A 99 7.89 -12.63 6.13
C ASP A 99 7.28 -11.32 5.62
N LEU A 100 6.02 -11.06 5.95
CA LEU A 100 5.35 -9.79 5.61
C LEU A 100 6.03 -8.60 6.26
N VAL A 101 6.34 -8.68 7.56
CA VAL A 101 7.04 -7.61 8.29
C VAL A 101 8.41 -7.36 7.68
N LYS A 102 9.15 -8.41 7.30
CA LYS A 102 10.45 -8.29 6.62
C LYS A 102 10.31 -7.64 5.25
N LYS A 103 9.33 -8.08 4.45
CA LYS A 103 9.06 -7.56 3.09
C LYS A 103 8.70 -6.08 3.09
N TYR A 104 7.90 -5.63 4.05
CA TYR A 104 7.39 -4.26 4.14
C TYR A 104 8.15 -3.38 5.14
N LYS A 105 9.27 -3.85 5.70
CA LYS A 105 10.04 -3.18 6.77
C LYS A 105 10.32 -1.71 6.48
N LYS A 106 10.80 -1.36 5.28
CA LYS A 106 11.15 0.03 4.92
C LYS A 106 9.95 0.97 5.04
N LEU A 107 8.77 0.52 4.56
CA LEU A 107 7.55 1.31 4.61
C LEU A 107 7.00 1.42 6.04
N ILE A 108 7.04 0.33 6.80
CA ILE A 108 6.66 0.31 8.23
C ILE A 108 7.54 1.27 9.03
N THR A 109 8.86 1.19 8.87
CA THR A 109 9.82 2.06 9.54
C THR A 109 9.58 3.53 9.19
N ALA A 110 9.37 3.86 7.91
CA ALA A 110 9.04 5.22 7.50
C ALA A 110 7.75 5.72 8.16
N ILE A 111 6.66 4.92 8.17
CA ILE A 111 5.40 5.29 8.83
C ILE A 111 5.62 5.64 10.31
N SER A 112 6.43 4.87 11.03
CA SER A 112 6.76 5.13 12.44
C SER A 112 7.63 6.37 12.62
N GLN A 113 8.54 6.66 11.69
CA GLN A 113 9.48 7.77 11.80
C GLN A 113 8.88 9.12 11.42
N ILE A 114 7.88 9.15 10.51
CA ILE A 114 7.18 10.38 10.11
C ILE A 114 6.57 11.12 11.31
N GLU A 115 6.16 10.42 12.37
CA GLU A 115 5.65 11.07 13.57
C GLU A 115 6.71 11.91 14.30
N GLY A 116 7.99 11.61 14.12
CA GLY A 116 9.12 12.34 14.69
C GLY A 116 9.55 13.56 13.86
N GLU A 117 9.09 13.67 12.61
CA GLU A 117 9.46 14.76 11.70
C GLU A 117 8.80 16.10 12.10
N ILE A 118 9.41 17.19 11.65
CA ILE A 118 8.99 18.57 11.94
C ILE A 118 8.34 19.23 10.72
N SER A 119 8.90 19.02 9.53
CA SER A 119 8.42 19.56 8.25
C SER A 119 8.30 18.50 7.17
N LEU A 120 7.44 18.75 6.17
CA LEU A 120 7.33 17.89 5.00
C LEU A 120 8.66 17.78 4.23
N GLU A 121 9.44 18.85 4.14
CA GLU A 121 10.75 18.84 3.49
C GLU A 121 11.71 17.84 4.15
N GLY A 122 11.84 17.90 5.49
CA GLY A 122 12.71 16.98 6.23
C GLY A 122 12.26 15.53 6.09
N ALA A 123 10.95 15.28 6.14
CA ALA A 123 10.38 13.97 5.90
C ALA A 123 10.68 13.44 4.49
N VAL A 124 10.64 14.30 3.47
CA VAL A 124 10.99 13.93 2.08
C VAL A 124 12.47 13.58 1.97
N GLU A 125 13.36 14.36 2.57
CA GLU A 125 14.79 14.11 2.55
C GLU A 125 15.14 12.77 3.23
N ASN A 126 14.61 12.55 4.44
CA ASN A 126 14.92 11.37 5.26
C ASN A 126 14.29 10.07 4.72
N HIS A 127 13.18 10.17 3.98
CA HIS A 127 12.41 9.01 3.52
C HIS A 127 12.19 8.97 2.00
N LEU A 128 13.02 9.67 1.23
CA LEU A 128 12.89 9.87 -0.23
C LEU A 128 12.57 8.57 -0.98
N SER A 129 13.30 7.49 -0.71
CA SER A 129 13.10 6.22 -1.41
C SER A 129 11.68 5.66 -1.23
N VAL A 130 11.15 5.70 -0.01
CA VAL A 130 9.82 5.15 0.34
C VAL A 130 8.72 6.06 -0.22
N ILE A 131 8.94 7.37 -0.16
CA ILE A 131 8.03 8.38 -0.71
C ILE A 131 7.93 8.24 -2.22
N SER A 132 9.05 8.15 -2.93
CA SER A 132 9.08 7.91 -4.37
C SER A 132 8.42 6.58 -4.76
N GLU A 133 8.62 5.51 -3.99
CA GLU A 133 7.93 4.23 -4.21
C GLU A 133 6.42 4.33 -4.01
N THR A 134 5.99 5.13 -3.03
CA THR A 134 4.57 5.38 -2.77
C THR A 134 3.93 6.20 -3.88
N VAL A 135 4.62 7.25 -4.36
CA VAL A 135 4.17 8.03 -5.51
C VAL A 135 4.04 7.14 -6.74
N LEU A 136 5.06 6.36 -7.07
CA LEU A 136 5.04 5.45 -8.22
C LEU A 136 3.93 4.40 -8.10
N PHE A 137 3.69 3.88 -6.90
CA PHE A 137 2.60 2.93 -6.65
C PHE A 137 1.23 3.55 -6.98
N PHE A 138 0.97 4.79 -6.56
CA PHE A 138 -0.31 5.47 -6.83
C PHE A 138 -0.42 6.10 -8.22
N GLU A 139 0.67 6.21 -8.98
CA GLU A 139 0.58 6.44 -10.43
C GLU A 139 -0.02 5.24 -11.16
N GLN A 140 0.34 4.03 -10.73
CA GLN A 140 -0.13 2.77 -11.32
C GLN A 140 -1.48 2.32 -10.75
N ASN A 141 -1.78 2.70 -9.51
CA ASN A 141 -2.99 2.35 -8.78
C ASN A 141 -3.66 3.63 -8.25
N PRO A 142 -4.26 4.46 -9.13
CA PRO A 142 -4.92 5.69 -8.70
C PRO A 142 -6.00 5.39 -7.66
N PHE A 143 -6.10 6.22 -6.64
CA PHE A 143 -7.11 6.07 -5.59
C PHE A 143 -8.08 7.25 -5.59
N SER A 144 -9.36 6.98 -5.33
CA SER A 144 -10.37 8.02 -5.07
C SER A 144 -10.53 8.21 -3.56
N GLY A 145 -9.61 8.98 -2.97
CA GLY A 145 -9.51 9.15 -1.52
C GLY A 145 -9.86 10.54 -1.01
N LYS A 146 -9.61 10.75 0.29
CA LYS A 146 -9.75 12.05 0.95
C LYS A 146 -8.88 13.10 0.26
N LYS A 147 -9.44 14.30 0.04
CA LYS A 147 -8.81 15.40 -0.70
C LYS A 147 -7.41 15.74 -0.16
N GLU A 148 -7.22 15.66 1.15
CA GLU A 148 -5.96 16.00 1.82
C GLU A 148 -4.81 15.06 1.42
N LYS A 149 -5.08 13.76 1.28
CA LYS A 149 -4.08 12.79 0.83
C LYS A 149 -3.77 12.93 -0.66
N GLN A 150 -4.78 13.28 -1.45
CA GLN A 150 -4.58 13.62 -2.86
C GLN A 150 -3.72 14.88 -3.02
N THR A 151 -3.92 15.89 -2.17
CA THR A 151 -3.08 17.09 -2.13
C THR A 151 -1.63 16.74 -1.83
N ILE A 152 -1.35 15.93 -0.81
CA ILE A 152 0.02 15.48 -0.53
C ILE A 152 0.61 14.71 -1.71
N LEU A 153 -0.13 13.75 -2.28
CA LEU A 153 0.35 13.00 -3.43
C LEU A 153 0.71 13.93 -4.59
N ASN A 154 -0.11 14.94 -4.88
CA ASN A 154 0.14 15.90 -5.94
C ASN A 154 1.36 16.78 -5.63
N ILE A 155 1.51 17.25 -4.39
CA ILE A 155 2.71 17.98 -3.95
C ILE A 155 3.95 17.12 -4.23
N LEU A 156 3.98 15.89 -3.73
CA LEU A 156 5.11 14.97 -3.90
C LEU A 156 5.41 14.66 -5.38
N LYS A 157 4.38 14.52 -6.22
CA LYS A 157 4.52 14.29 -7.66
C LYS A 157 5.18 15.46 -8.39
N GLU A 158 4.98 16.69 -7.92
CA GLU A 158 5.56 17.88 -8.54
C GLU A 158 6.98 18.17 -8.03
N ARG A 159 7.41 17.58 -6.90
CA ARG A 159 8.74 17.86 -6.34
C ARG A 159 9.88 17.31 -7.23
N PRO A 160 10.92 18.13 -7.54
CA PRO A 160 12.02 17.71 -8.41
C PRO A 160 12.87 16.55 -7.86
N ASP A 161 13.11 16.52 -6.55
CA ASP A 161 13.86 15.46 -5.84
C ASP A 161 13.17 14.09 -6.00
N VAL A 162 11.85 14.04 -5.76
CA VAL A 162 11.02 12.85 -5.92
C VAL A 162 10.98 12.39 -7.38
N ARG A 163 10.77 13.31 -8.33
CA ARG A 163 10.76 13.02 -9.77
C ARG A 163 12.07 12.44 -10.26
N THR A 164 13.19 13.08 -9.90
CA THR A 164 14.54 12.60 -10.25
C THR A 164 14.77 11.20 -9.70
N HIS A 165 14.41 10.95 -8.44
CA HIS A 165 14.57 9.64 -7.82
C HIS A 165 13.71 8.56 -8.52
N ILE A 166 12.47 8.88 -8.89
CA ILE A 166 11.59 7.97 -9.66
C ILE A 166 12.20 7.68 -11.04
N MET A 167 12.69 8.70 -11.74
CA MET A 167 13.29 8.54 -13.08
C MET A 167 14.52 7.64 -13.03
N ASN A 168 15.42 7.84 -12.06
CA ASN A 168 16.60 7.01 -11.87
C ASN A 168 16.20 5.54 -11.63
N LYS A 169 15.19 5.28 -10.78
CA LYS A 169 14.66 3.93 -10.56
C LYS A 169 14.06 3.31 -11.83
N ARG A 170 13.45 4.09 -12.73
CA ARG A 170 12.93 3.58 -14.01
C ARG A 170 14.08 3.18 -14.95
N ILE A 171 15.12 4.00 -15.04
CA ILE A 171 16.32 3.72 -15.85
C ILE A 171 17.02 2.45 -15.34
N GLU A 172 17.25 2.33 -14.03
CA GLU A 172 17.88 1.15 -13.43
C GLU A 172 17.14 -0.16 -13.72
N ARG A 173 15.80 -0.11 -13.84
CA ARG A 173 15.00 -1.29 -14.21
C ARG A 173 15.19 -1.67 -15.66
N MET A 174 15.32 -0.70 -16.56
CA MET A 174 15.55 -0.94 -17.98
C MET A 174 16.95 -1.53 -18.24
N THR A 175 17.96 -1.08 -17.49
CA THR A 175 19.34 -1.56 -17.63
C THR A 175 19.63 -2.89 -16.91
N LYS A 176 18.67 -3.43 -16.16
CA LYS A 176 18.76 -4.76 -15.53
C LYS A 176 18.09 -5.86 -16.37
N VAL A 177 17.45 -5.49 -17.48
CA VAL A 177 16.95 -6.40 -18.49
C VAL A 177 18.05 -6.54 -19.54
N ASP A 178 19.10 -7.27 -19.21
CA ASP A 178 20.12 -7.79 -20.11
C ASP A 178 20.57 -9.18 -19.61
#